data_AF-A0A3N5LPM7-F1
#
_entry.id   AF-A0A3N5LPM7-F1
#
_cell.length_a   1.000
_cell.length_b   1.000
_cell.length_c   1.000
_cell.angle_alpha   90.00
_cell.angle_beta   90.00
_cell.angle_gamma   90.00
#
_symmetry.space_group_name_H-M   'P 1'
#
loop_
_entity.id
_entity.type
_entity.pdbx_description
1 polymer ?
#
loop_
_entity_poly.entity_id
_entity_poly.type
_entity_poly.pdbx_seq_one_letter_code
_entity_poly.pdbx_strand_id
1 'polypeptide(L)'
;MTIQTPRLVPRALPPALILLFVLSLAFLNYGNYQAGTAPWEMVVNAILLSIPLGMFYFSVGLLVAAARQWRSQAQFGRRLASMLYWTPRIAGLLITLFVGIFALDVFGEGYSFWDLIVGLFMHLIPSFVLALILVLAWRWEWIGFVAYMAAAAFFMVLAFRDLIQGLGILLIFICPIVVIALLFGANWRWRTELRQARAARV
;
A
#
# COMPACT_ATOMS: atom_id res chain seq x y z
N MET A 1 -27.59 -25.15 -22.61
CA MET A 1 -27.23 -24.94 -21.19
C MET A 1 -26.05 -23.98 -21.13
N THR A 2 -26.30 -22.69 -20.89
CA THR A 2 -25.25 -21.68 -20.74
C THR A 2 -24.69 -21.81 -19.33
N ILE A 3 -23.47 -22.35 -19.19
CA ILE A 3 -22.76 -22.41 -17.91
C ILE A 3 -22.46 -20.96 -17.51
N GLN A 4 -23.31 -20.38 -16.66
CA GLN A 4 -22.98 -19.11 -16.02
C GLN A 4 -21.83 -19.39 -15.07
N THR A 5 -20.61 -19.04 -15.47
CA THR A 5 -19.50 -18.97 -14.55
C THR A 5 -19.82 -17.86 -13.55
N PRO A 6 -19.99 -18.17 -12.24
CA PRO A 6 -20.32 -17.16 -11.25
C PRO A 6 -19.22 -16.10 -11.24
N ARG A 7 -19.58 -14.82 -11.39
CA ARG A 7 -18.61 -13.72 -11.42
C ARG A 7 -17.85 -13.67 -10.09
N LEU A 8 -16.53 -13.81 -10.17
CA LEU A 8 -15.61 -13.86 -9.03
C LEU A 8 -15.60 -12.58 -8.19
N VAL A 9 -15.94 -11.43 -8.79
CA VAL A 9 -16.01 -10.12 -8.13
C VAL A 9 -17.45 -9.58 -8.20
N PRO A 10 -18.03 -9.06 -7.10
CA PRO A 10 -19.37 -8.47 -7.15
C PRO A 10 -19.36 -7.28 -8.11
N ARG A 11 -20.42 -7.09 -8.90
CA ARG A 11 -20.52 -5.96 -9.85
C ARG A 11 -20.37 -4.60 -9.14
N ALA A 12 -20.78 -4.53 -7.87
CA ALA A 12 -20.70 -3.32 -7.06
C ALA A 12 -19.31 -3.05 -6.45
N LEU A 13 -18.39 -4.02 -6.40
CA LEU A 13 -17.11 -3.82 -5.69
C LEU A 13 -16.19 -2.79 -6.39
N PRO A 14 -15.89 -2.89 -7.71
CA PRO A 14 -15.06 -1.89 -8.37
C PRO A 14 -15.57 -0.45 -8.26
N PRO A 15 -16.86 -0.14 -8.55
CA PRO A 15 -17.34 1.23 -8.41
C PRO A 15 -17.35 1.70 -6.95
N ALA A 16 -17.59 0.82 -5.97
CA ALA A 16 -17.49 1.19 -4.56
C ALA A 16 -16.06 1.56 -4.16
N LEU A 17 -15.05 0.81 -4.59
CA LEU A 17 -13.65 1.12 -4.32
C LEU A 17 -13.19 2.41 -5.01
N ILE A 18 -13.65 2.66 -6.24
CA ILE A 18 -13.37 3.92 -6.96
C ILE A 18 -14.02 5.10 -6.22
N LEU A 19 -15.27 4.97 -5.79
CA LEU A 19 -15.94 6.01 -5.01
C LEU A 19 -15.20 6.30 -3.71
N LEU A 20 -14.79 5.26 -2.97
CA LEU A 20 -14.00 5.42 -1.74
C LEU A 20 -12.65 6.10 -2.01
N PHE A 21 -11.95 5.73 -3.09
CA PHE A 21 -10.72 6.39 -3.51
C PHE A 21 -10.93 7.89 -3.75
N VAL A 22 -11.96 8.25 -4.52
CA VAL A 22 -12.28 9.66 -4.83
C VAL A 22 -12.64 10.42 -3.55
N LEU A 23 -13.45 9.84 -2.68
CA LEU A 23 -13.83 10.46 -1.41
C LEU A 23 -12.64 10.66 -0.48
N SER A 24 -11.74 9.67 -0.38
CA SER A 24 -10.51 9.80 0.41
C SER A 24 -9.58 10.85 -0.15
N LEU A 25 -9.40 10.90 -1.48
CA LEU A 25 -8.57 11.93 -2.10
C LEU A 25 -9.16 13.33 -1.92
N ALA A 26 -10.48 13.47 -2.05
CA ALA A 26 -11.20 14.73 -1.79
C ALA A 26 -11.08 15.16 -0.33
N PHE A 27 -11.22 14.23 0.61
CA PHE A 27 -11.04 14.50 2.04
C PHE A 27 -9.63 15.03 2.35
N LEU A 28 -8.59 14.38 1.83
CA LEU A 28 -7.20 14.83 2.03
C LEU A 28 -6.93 16.19 1.39
N ASN A 29 -7.45 16.43 0.18
CA ASN A 29 -7.32 17.73 -0.50
C ASN A 29 -8.10 18.84 0.20
N TYR A 30 -9.25 18.52 0.78
CA TYR A 30 -10.01 19.48 1.58
C TYR A 30 -9.23 19.93 2.81
N GLY A 31 -8.48 19.02 3.46
CA GLY A 31 -7.54 19.37 4.52
C GLY A 31 -6.49 20.41 4.07
N ASN A 32 -5.87 20.19 2.91
CA ASN A 32 -4.90 21.14 2.32
C ASN A 32 -5.56 22.49 1.96
N TYR A 33 -6.76 22.46 1.39
CA TYR A 33 -7.52 23.67 1.06
C TYR A 33 -7.78 24.51 2.32
N GLN A 34 -8.23 23.88 3.40
CA GLN A 34 -8.48 24.56 4.68
C GLN A 34 -7.20 25.11 5.31
N ALA A 35 -6.04 24.52 5.01
CA ALA A 35 -4.73 25.02 5.43
C ALA A 35 -4.19 26.18 4.56
N GLY A 36 -4.94 26.61 3.54
CA GLY A 36 -4.53 27.71 2.66
C GLY A 36 -3.48 27.33 1.61
N THR A 37 -3.32 26.03 1.33
CA THR A 37 -2.38 25.53 0.31
C THR A 37 -2.70 26.11 -1.07
N ALA A 38 -1.67 26.50 -1.83
CA ALA A 38 -1.84 27.09 -3.15
C ALA A 38 -2.50 26.11 -4.14
N PRO A 39 -3.30 26.57 -5.13
CA PRO A 39 -4.02 25.68 -6.04
C PRO A 39 -3.13 24.70 -6.82
N TRP A 40 -1.93 25.12 -7.23
CA TRP A 40 -1.01 24.24 -7.97
C TRP A 40 -0.40 23.16 -7.04
N GLU A 41 -0.12 23.51 -5.78
CA GLU A 41 0.34 22.55 -4.75
C GLU A 41 -0.74 21.53 -4.44
N MET A 42 -2.01 21.93 -4.43
CA MET A 42 -3.13 20.99 -4.30
C MET A 42 -3.13 19.95 -5.42
N VAL A 43 -2.89 20.35 -6.67
CA VAL A 43 -2.80 19.42 -7.80
C VAL A 43 -1.63 18.45 -7.63
N VAL A 44 -0.45 18.97 -7.25
CA VAL A 44 0.74 18.13 -6.99
C VAL A 44 0.48 17.15 -5.85
N ASN A 45 -0.09 17.62 -4.73
CA ASN A 45 -0.45 16.80 -3.59
C ASN A 45 -1.48 15.75 -3.97
N ALA A 46 -2.50 16.09 -4.77
CA ALA A 46 -3.49 15.11 -5.22
C ALA A 46 -2.85 13.99 -6.06
N ILE A 47 -1.92 14.33 -6.96
CA ILE A 47 -1.17 13.35 -7.76
C ILE A 47 -0.31 12.47 -6.85
N LEU A 48 0.44 13.08 -5.93
CA LEU A 48 1.32 12.38 -5.00
C LEU A 48 0.54 11.43 -4.08
N LEU A 49 -0.57 11.88 -3.51
CA LEU A 49 -1.44 11.11 -2.61
C LEU A 49 -2.23 10.02 -3.33
N SER A 50 -2.43 10.13 -4.65
CA SER A 50 -3.05 9.08 -5.45
C SER A 50 -2.21 7.80 -5.50
N ILE A 51 -0.90 7.87 -5.29
CA ILE A 51 0.01 6.72 -5.31
C ILE A 51 -0.32 5.74 -4.17
N PRO A 52 -0.19 6.11 -2.87
CA PRO A 52 -0.50 5.20 -1.77
C PRO A 52 -1.99 4.83 -1.72
N LEU A 53 -2.90 5.76 -2.04
CA LEU A 53 -4.34 5.48 -2.04
C LEU A 53 -4.74 4.51 -3.14
N GLY A 54 -4.31 4.75 -4.38
CA GLY A 54 -4.62 3.87 -5.51
C GLY A 54 -4.10 2.46 -5.29
N MET A 55 -2.85 2.36 -4.80
CA MET A 55 -2.25 1.09 -4.37
C MET A 55 -3.07 0.41 -3.27
N PHE A 56 -3.50 1.15 -2.25
CA PHE A 56 -4.30 0.63 -1.15
C PHE A 56 -5.64 0.05 -1.62
N TYR A 57 -6.45 0.82 -2.34
CA TYR A 57 -7.77 0.35 -2.81
C TYR A 57 -7.67 -0.79 -3.80
N PHE A 58 -6.66 -0.77 -4.69
CA PHE A 58 -6.39 -1.89 -5.58
C PHE A 58 -6.04 -3.16 -4.77
N SER A 59 -5.18 -3.05 -3.76
CA SER A 59 -4.76 -4.16 -2.90
C SER A 59 -5.92 -4.73 -2.10
N VAL A 60 -6.82 -3.88 -1.57
CA VAL A 60 -8.06 -4.31 -0.92
C VAL A 60 -8.94 -5.09 -1.90
N GLY A 61 -9.15 -4.55 -3.11
CA GLY A 61 -9.93 -5.25 -4.14
C GLY A 61 -9.34 -6.61 -4.50
N LEU A 62 -8.01 -6.71 -4.59
CA LEU A 62 -7.29 -7.95 -4.86
C LEU A 62 -7.47 -8.98 -3.72
N LEU A 63 -7.34 -8.56 -2.46
CA LEU A 63 -7.57 -9.42 -1.30
C LEU A 63 -9.02 -9.91 -1.22
N VAL A 64 -10.00 -9.06 -1.50
CA VAL A 64 -11.41 -9.44 -1.53
C VAL A 64 -11.66 -10.46 -2.64
N ALA A 65 -11.13 -10.22 -3.86
CA ALA A 65 -11.24 -11.17 -4.96
C ALA A 65 -10.62 -12.54 -4.60
N ALA A 66 -9.44 -12.53 -3.98
CA ALA A 66 -8.74 -13.72 -3.51
C ALA A 66 -9.53 -14.49 -2.45
N ALA A 67 -10.03 -13.81 -1.42
CA ALA A 67 -10.80 -14.41 -0.34
C ALA A 67 -12.10 -15.04 -0.86
N ARG A 68 -12.80 -14.38 -1.80
CA ARG A 68 -14.02 -14.93 -2.41
C ARG A 68 -13.73 -16.17 -3.25
N GLN A 69 -12.69 -16.13 -4.06
CA GLN A 69 -12.31 -17.28 -4.90
C GLN A 69 -11.85 -18.48 -4.06
N TRP A 70 -11.07 -18.23 -3.01
CA TRP A 70 -10.66 -19.26 -2.07
C TRP A 70 -11.87 -19.93 -1.42
N ARG A 71 -12.83 -19.14 -0.92
CA ARG A 71 -14.05 -19.67 -0.29
C ARG A 71 -14.96 -20.44 -1.24
N SER A 72 -14.94 -20.14 -2.54
CA SER A 72 -15.84 -20.78 -3.51
C SER A 72 -15.29 -22.03 -4.16
N GLN A 73 -13.98 -22.07 -4.46
CA GLN A 73 -13.40 -23.13 -5.30
C GLN A 73 -12.08 -23.70 -4.78
N ALA A 74 -11.54 -23.17 -3.66
CA ALA A 74 -10.25 -23.55 -3.07
C ALA A 74 -9.07 -23.58 -4.07
N GLN A 75 -9.22 -22.97 -5.25
CA GLN A 75 -8.24 -22.92 -6.33
C GLN A 75 -8.22 -21.51 -6.95
N PHE A 76 -7.01 -21.04 -7.25
CA PHE A 76 -6.80 -19.72 -7.85
C PHE A 76 -6.66 -19.82 -9.38
N GLY A 77 -7.20 -18.83 -10.09
CA GLY A 77 -6.88 -18.65 -11.50
C GLY A 77 -5.47 -18.10 -11.68
N ARG A 78 -4.79 -18.48 -12.78
CA ARG A 78 -3.39 -18.08 -13.06
C ARG A 78 -3.12 -16.57 -12.98
N ARG A 79 -4.06 -15.75 -13.48
CA ARG A 79 -3.96 -14.28 -13.43
C ARG A 79 -4.00 -13.77 -11.99
N LEU A 80 -5.02 -14.16 -11.22
CA LEU A 80 -5.16 -13.75 -9.83
C LEU A 80 -3.98 -14.23 -8.98
N ALA A 81 -3.52 -15.45 -9.21
CA ALA A 81 -2.35 -15.99 -8.51
C ALA A 81 -1.07 -15.19 -8.81
N SER A 82 -0.88 -14.78 -10.07
CA SER A 82 0.23 -13.91 -10.45
C SER A 82 0.11 -12.52 -9.83
N MET A 83 -1.09 -11.95 -9.78
CA MET A 83 -1.34 -10.66 -9.13
C MET A 83 -1.05 -10.72 -7.63
N LEU A 84 -1.62 -11.70 -6.90
CA LEU A 84 -1.36 -11.89 -5.47
C LEU A 84 0.13 -12.05 -5.16
N TYR A 85 0.87 -12.73 -6.03
CA TYR A 85 2.31 -12.83 -5.90
C TYR A 85 3.01 -11.47 -6.09
N TRP A 86 2.78 -10.75 -7.19
CA TRP A 86 3.56 -9.55 -7.49
C TRP A 86 3.11 -8.29 -6.75
N THR A 87 1.82 -8.16 -6.44
CA THR A 87 1.26 -6.95 -5.82
C THR A 87 1.91 -6.56 -4.50
N PRO A 88 2.11 -7.42 -3.48
CA PRO A 88 2.78 -6.99 -2.25
C PRO A 88 4.20 -6.47 -2.45
N ARG A 89 4.91 -6.96 -3.48
CA ARG A 89 6.29 -6.57 -3.77
C ARG A 89 6.34 -5.20 -4.44
N ILE A 90 5.47 -4.99 -5.43
CA ILE A 90 5.32 -3.68 -6.10
C ILE A 90 4.79 -2.66 -5.09
N ALA A 91 3.79 -3.02 -4.29
CA ALA A 91 3.23 -2.16 -3.26
C ALA A 91 4.26 -1.80 -2.18
N GLY A 92 5.04 -2.78 -1.71
CA GLY A 92 6.16 -2.55 -0.80
C GLY A 92 7.22 -1.60 -1.37
N LEU A 93 7.53 -1.70 -2.66
CA LEU A 93 8.44 -0.76 -3.33
C LEU A 93 7.83 0.64 -3.41
N LEU A 94 6.57 0.74 -3.85
CA LEU A 94 5.86 2.02 -3.97
C LEU A 94 5.79 2.76 -2.64
N ILE A 95 5.42 2.08 -1.54
CA ILE A 95 5.37 2.74 -0.23
C ILE A 95 6.75 3.17 0.26
N THR A 96 7.79 2.38 -0.03
CA THR A 96 9.18 2.70 0.34
C THR A 96 9.66 3.96 -0.36
N LEU A 97 9.40 4.06 -1.67
CA LEU A 97 9.75 5.23 -2.48
C LEU A 97 8.91 6.45 -2.07
N PHE A 98 7.61 6.26 -1.84
CA PHE A 98 6.70 7.31 -1.38
C PHE A 98 7.17 7.93 -0.06
N VAL A 99 7.51 7.11 0.94
CA VAL A 99 8.08 7.58 2.21
C VAL A 99 9.41 8.31 1.96
N GLY A 100 10.21 7.86 0.98
CA GLY A 100 11.52 8.45 0.69
C GLY A 100 11.45 9.84 0.08
N ILE A 101 10.35 10.19 -0.59
CA ILE A 101 10.14 11.55 -1.13
C ILE A 101 10.07 12.57 0.00
N PHE A 102 9.55 12.21 1.18
CA PHE A 102 9.49 13.12 2.32
C PHE A 102 10.89 13.50 2.83
N ALA A 103 11.92 12.68 2.61
CA ALA A 103 13.28 13.01 3.00
C ALA A 103 13.90 14.18 2.20
N LEU A 104 13.21 14.66 1.17
CA LEU A 104 13.62 15.83 0.40
C LEU A 104 13.28 17.16 1.11
N ASP A 105 12.59 17.12 2.26
CA ASP A 105 12.28 18.30 3.08
C ASP A 105 13.52 19.01 3.64
N VAL A 106 14.62 18.29 3.84
CA VAL A 106 15.91 18.86 4.27
C VAL A 106 16.52 19.84 3.27
N PHE A 107 16.09 19.82 2.00
CA PHE A 107 16.56 20.76 0.99
C PHE A 107 15.88 22.12 1.18
N GLY A 108 16.69 23.18 1.25
CA GLY A 108 16.19 24.56 1.43
C GLY A 108 16.26 25.07 2.87
N GLU A 109 16.70 24.23 3.82
CA GLU A 109 16.85 24.61 5.24
C GLU A 109 18.16 25.36 5.56
N GLY A 110 19.00 25.67 4.57
CA GLY A 110 20.23 26.45 4.74
C GLY A 110 21.41 25.68 5.35
N TYR A 111 21.36 24.34 5.36
CA TYR A 111 22.45 23.49 5.83
C TYR A 111 23.75 23.67 5.04
N SER A 112 24.88 23.46 5.72
CA SER A 112 26.16 23.25 5.04
C SER A 112 26.13 21.96 4.21
N PHE A 113 27.06 21.80 3.27
CA PHE A 113 27.08 20.62 2.39
C PHE A 113 27.09 19.29 3.17
N TRP A 114 27.88 19.20 4.25
CA TRP A 114 27.97 17.98 5.06
C TRP A 114 26.73 17.76 5.93
N ASP A 115 26.19 18.84 6.51
CA ASP A 115 24.98 18.76 7.33
C ASP A 115 23.78 18.34 6.48
N LEU A 116 23.69 18.80 5.23
CA LEU A 116 22.66 18.40 4.29
C LEU A 116 22.72 16.90 3.99
N ILE A 117 23.92 16.35 3.74
CA ILE A 117 24.10 14.91 3.51
C ILE A 117 23.64 14.12 4.74
N VAL A 118 24.10 14.50 5.93
CA VAL A 118 23.72 13.82 7.17
C VAL A 118 22.21 13.90 7.40
N GLY A 119 21.62 15.08 7.22
CA GLY A 119 20.17 15.30 7.33
C GLY A 119 19.38 14.42 6.37
N LEU A 120 19.78 14.36 5.10
CA LEU A 120 19.14 13.52 4.09
C LEU A 120 19.20 12.02 4.46
N PHE A 121 20.38 11.52 4.87
CA PHE A 121 20.51 10.12 5.28
C PHE A 121 19.67 9.77 6.51
N MET A 122 19.56 10.70 7.48
CA MET A 122 18.71 10.54 8.66
C MET A 122 17.23 10.48 8.28
N HIS A 123 16.76 11.33 7.36
CA HIS A 123 15.36 11.31 6.90
C HIS A 123 15.05 10.11 6.00
N LEU A 124 16.05 9.49 5.36
CA LEU A 124 15.88 8.25 4.60
C LEU A 124 15.84 6.97 5.45
N ILE A 125 16.15 7.03 6.76
CA ILE A 125 16.11 5.87 7.66
C ILE A 125 14.79 5.09 7.57
N PRO A 126 13.61 5.73 7.64
CA PRO A 126 12.33 5.02 7.52
C PRO A 126 12.21 4.25 6.20
N SER A 127 12.63 4.84 5.07
CA SER A 127 12.64 4.17 3.77
C SER A 127 13.63 3.01 3.70
N PHE A 128 14.84 3.16 4.26
CA PHE A 128 15.80 2.06 4.30
C PHE A 128 15.30 0.87 5.12
N VAL A 129 14.60 1.13 6.24
CA VAL A 129 13.96 0.08 7.03
C VAL A 129 12.88 -0.64 6.21
N LEU A 130 11.99 0.09 5.53
CA LEU A 130 10.96 -0.52 4.67
C LEU A 130 11.56 -1.29 3.49
N ALA A 131 12.64 -0.79 2.89
CA ALA A 131 13.38 -1.46 1.83
C ALA A 131 13.99 -2.78 2.32
N LEU A 132 14.62 -2.78 3.50
CA LEU A 132 15.17 -3.98 4.12
C LEU A 132 14.07 -5.02 4.38
N ILE A 133 12.94 -4.59 4.94
CA ILE A 133 11.78 -5.47 5.14
C ILE A 133 11.34 -6.09 3.81
N LEU A 134 11.22 -5.30 2.74
CA LEU A 134 10.83 -5.78 1.41
C LEU A 134 11.81 -6.84 0.87
N VAL A 135 13.12 -6.59 0.99
CA VAL A 135 14.17 -7.53 0.53
C VAL A 135 14.05 -8.87 1.27
N LEU A 136 13.90 -8.84 2.59
CA LEU A 136 13.72 -10.06 3.39
C LEU A 136 12.40 -10.78 3.07
N ALA A 137 11.32 -10.01 2.90
CA ALA A 137 9.99 -10.51 2.56
C ALA A 137 9.95 -11.18 1.17
N TRP A 138 10.86 -10.80 0.26
CA TRP A 138 10.93 -11.38 -1.08
C TRP A 138 11.22 -12.89 -1.04
N ARG A 139 12.08 -13.31 -0.10
CA ARG A 139 12.43 -14.72 0.12
C ARG A 139 11.51 -15.40 1.14
N TRP A 140 11.05 -14.66 2.15
CA TRP A 140 10.26 -15.18 3.26
C TRP A 140 9.00 -14.35 3.49
N GLU A 141 7.91 -14.74 2.83
CA GLU A 141 6.63 -13.99 2.87
C GLU A 141 6.06 -13.77 4.28
N TRP A 142 6.29 -14.70 5.22
CA TRP A 142 5.87 -14.53 6.61
C TRP A 142 6.59 -13.37 7.30
N ILE A 143 7.87 -13.11 6.96
CA ILE A 143 8.61 -11.94 7.45
C ILE A 143 7.94 -10.67 6.93
N GLY A 144 7.51 -10.65 5.67
CA GLY A 144 6.75 -9.54 5.11
C GLY A 144 5.47 -9.26 5.90
N PHE A 145 4.70 -10.30 6.22
CA PHE A 145 3.49 -10.13 7.02
C PHE A 145 3.79 -9.55 8.41
N VAL A 146 4.71 -10.15 9.15
CA VAL A 146 5.02 -9.75 10.53
C VAL A 146 5.70 -8.37 10.58
N ALA A 147 6.71 -8.15 9.75
CA ALA A 147 7.51 -6.92 9.80
C ALA A 147 6.75 -5.69 9.30
N TYR A 148 5.96 -5.80 8.22
CA TYR A 148 5.10 -4.67 7.81
C TYR A 148 3.99 -4.42 8.83
N MET A 149 3.44 -5.45 9.49
CA MET A 149 2.47 -5.24 10.57
C MET A 149 3.09 -4.53 11.77
N ALA A 150 4.32 -4.92 12.15
CA ALA A 150 5.09 -4.24 13.19
C ALA A 150 5.42 -2.80 12.81
N ALA A 151 5.78 -2.54 11.55
CA ALA A 151 6.01 -1.18 11.04
C ALA A 151 4.73 -0.32 11.12
N ALA A 152 3.58 -0.86 10.71
CA ALA A 152 2.29 -0.17 10.84
C ALA A 152 1.97 0.16 12.30
N ALA A 153 2.18 -0.78 13.22
CA ALA A 153 1.97 -0.56 14.65
C ALA A 153 2.92 0.52 15.21
N PHE A 154 4.19 0.49 14.80
CA PHE A 154 5.18 1.50 15.19
C PHE A 154 4.76 2.91 14.72
N PHE A 155 4.43 3.07 13.43
CA PHE A 155 3.93 4.35 12.92
C PHE A 155 2.63 4.79 13.59
N MET A 156 1.74 3.85 13.93
CA MET A 156 0.51 4.14 14.65
C MET A 156 0.78 4.70 16.05
N VAL A 157 1.74 4.14 16.79
CA VAL A 157 2.13 4.67 18.12
C VAL A 157 2.70 6.08 18.02
N LEU A 158 3.51 6.36 17.00
CA LEU A 158 4.06 7.70 16.77
C LEU A 158 2.97 8.71 16.35
N ALA A 159 1.99 8.28 15.57
CA ALA A 159 0.89 9.12 15.09
C ALA A 159 -0.24 9.32 16.12
N PHE A 160 -0.25 8.57 17.23
CA PHE A 160 -1.38 8.49 18.16
C PHE A 160 -1.63 9.78 18.96
N ARG A 161 -0.72 10.77 18.91
CA ARG A 161 -0.80 11.97 19.74
C ARG A 161 -1.94 12.91 19.33
N ASP A 162 -2.40 12.87 18.07
CA ASP A 162 -3.43 13.76 17.52
C ASP A 162 -4.51 13.00 16.73
N LEU A 163 -5.54 12.49 17.43
CA LEU A 163 -6.54 11.54 16.88
C LEU A 163 -7.37 12.09 15.69
N ILE A 164 -7.63 13.40 15.64
CA ILE A 164 -8.43 14.03 14.57
C ILE A 164 -7.59 14.37 13.34
N GLN A 165 -6.33 14.80 13.51
CA GLN A 165 -5.36 14.90 12.40
C GLN A 165 -4.86 13.51 11.94
N GLY A 166 -5.03 12.49 12.78
CA GLY A 166 -4.61 11.11 12.54
C GLY A 166 -5.30 10.39 11.40
N LEU A 167 -6.51 10.81 10.97
CA LEU A 167 -7.21 10.14 9.86
C LEU A 167 -6.46 10.23 8.53
N GLY A 168 -5.80 11.37 8.25
CA GLY A 168 -4.97 11.51 7.06
C GLY A 168 -3.74 10.60 7.11
N ILE A 169 -3.07 10.57 8.26
CA ILE A 169 -1.89 9.72 8.51
C ILE A 169 -2.26 8.24 8.38
N LEU A 170 -3.42 7.86 8.92
CA LEU A 170 -3.97 6.51 8.81
C LEU A 170 -4.13 6.10 7.35
N LEU A 171 -4.79 6.93 6.53
CA LEU A 171 -5.06 6.62 5.13
C LEU A 171 -3.82 6.60 4.24
N ILE A 172 -2.83 7.46 4.52
CA ILE A 172 -1.65 7.64 3.66
C ILE A 172 -0.51 6.68 4.03
N PHE A 173 -0.35 6.36 5.31
CA PHE A 173 0.77 5.54 5.79
C PHE A 173 0.29 4.21 6.34
N ILE A 174 -0.56 4.21 7.36
CA ILE A 174 -0.83 3.00 8.15
C ILE A 174 -1.66 1.99 7.34
N CYS A 175 -2.77 2.41 6.74
CA CYS A 175 -3.64 1.54 5.93
C CYS A 175 -2.90 0.91 4.74
N PRO A 176 -2.12 1.67 3.94
CA PRO A 176 -1.24 1.11 2.92
C PRO A 176 -0.25 0.07 3.45
N ILE A 177 0.43 0.35 4.57
CA ILE A 177 1.39 -0.59 5.16
C ILE A 177 0.69 -1.86 5.66
N VAL A 178 -0.47 -1.73 6.31
CA VAL A 178 -1.28 -2.87 6.77
C VAL A 178 -1.75 -3.72 5.60
N VAL A 179 -2.24 -3.13 4.50
CA VAL A 179 -2.70 -3.93 3.35
C VAL A 179 -1.54 -4.66 2.67
N ILE A 180 -0.33 -4.06 2.64
CA ILE A 180 0.89 -4.74 2.18
C ILE A 180 1.20 -5.95 3.07
N ALA A 181 1.14 -5.77 4.40
CA ALA A 181 1.30 -6.88 5.34
C ALA A 181 0.30 -8.00 5.04
N LEU A 182 -0.99 -7.67 4.92
CA LEU A 182 -2.06 -8.63 4.62
C LEU A 182 -1.85 -9.36 3.28
N LEU A 183 -1.34 -8.68 2.24
CA LEU A 183 -0.99 -9.30 0.97
C LEU A 183 0.18 -10.29 1.11
N PHE A 184 1.21 -9.97 1.90
CA PHE A 184 2.27 -10.93 2.25
C PHE A 184 1.72 -12.10 3.05
N GLY A 185 0.79 -11.85 3.97
CA GLY A 185 0.06 -12.88 4.72
C GLY A 185 -0.74 -13.81 3.81
N ALA A 186 -1.43 -13.27 2.81
CA ALA A 186 -2.15 -14.05 1.81
C ALA A 186 -1.20 -14.92 0.97
N ASN A 187 -0.06 -14.36 0.52
CA ASN A 187 0.96 -15.13 -0.19
C ASN A 187 1.53 -16.27 0.66
N TRP A 188 1.80 -16.00 1.94
CA TRP A 188 2.28 -17.03 2.86
C TRP A 188 1.23 -18.12 3.08
N ARG A 189 -0.03 -17.72 3.35
CA ARG A 189 -1.13 -18.64 3.67
C ARG A 189 -1.54 -19.54 2.51
N TRP A 190 -1.48 -19.03 1.28
CA TRP A 190 -1.90 -19.74 0.07
C TRP A 190 -0.73 -20.08 -0.86
N ARG A 191 0.48 -20.18 -0.31
CA ARG A 191 1.73 -20.34 -1.07
C ARG A 191 1.68 -21.51 -2.05
N THR A 192 1.17 -22.66 -1.61
CA THR A 192 1.11 -23.89 -2.40
C THR A 192 0.17 -23.76 -3.59
N GLU A 193 -1.01 -23.21 -3.35
CA GLU A 193 -2.11 -23.08 -4.31
C GLU A 193 -1.77 -22.01 -5.35
N LEU A 194 -1.15 -20.91 -4.92
CA LEU A 194 -0.65 -19.87 -5.81
C LEU A 194 0.47 -20.37 -6.73
N ARG A 195 1.37 -21.24 -6.23
CA ARG A 195 2.41 -21.86 -7.06
C ARG A 195 1.83 -22.80 -8.10
N GLN A 196 0.91 -23.68 -7.70
CA GLN A 196 0.22 -24.60 -8.60
C GLN A 196 -0.56 -23.85 -9.70
N ALA A 197 -1.36 -22.87 -9.31
CA ALA A 197 -2.14 -22.04 -10.24
C ALA A 197 -1.27 -21.28 -11.26
N ARG A 198 -0.06 -20.87 -10.86
CA ARG A 198 0.89 -20.18 -11.76
C ARG A 198 1.63 -21.14 -12.69
N ALA A 199 1.83 -22.38 -12.26
CA ALA A 199 2.57 -23.42 -13.00
C ALA A 199 1.72 -24.17 -14.03
N ALA A 200 0.38 -24.17 -13.88
CA ALA A 200 -0.52 -24.79 -14.85
C ALA A 200 -0.28 -24.22 -16.27
N ARG A 201 0.29 -25.07 -17.14
CA ARG A 201 0.40 -24.83 -18.59
C ARG A 201 -0.96 -25.17 -19.23
N VAL A 202 -1.29 -24.40 -20.28
CA VAL A 202 -2.50 -24.58 -21.11
C VAL A 202 -2.52 -25.98 -21.70
#